data_AF-A0AAN8L509-F1
#
_entry.id   AF-A0AAN8L509-F1
#
_cell.length_a   1.000
_cell.length_b   1.000
_cell.length_c   1.000
_cell.angle_alpha   90.00
_cell.angle_beta   90.00
_cell.angle_gamma   90.00
#
_symmetry.space_group_name_H-M   'P 1'
#
loop_
_entity.id
_entity.type
_entity.pdbx_description
1 polymer ?
#
loop_
_entity_poly.entity_id
_entity_poly.type
_entity_poly.pdbx_seq_one_letter_code
_entity_poly.pdbx_strand_id
1 'polypeptide(L)'
;MRMMLGRRRWCSSMMRDATADRASRLKAWGSTKVLRCMPSTTQSSQQRTGRESRPPAGASNAKTQIKLADVPSIFSSKYLGFLDPQEKLFGERTGGFRWSLEEEEDKETLLNLQDQFQPFRDVVKLVSSQRWKDVIQEEQHFKGTLFRFPLRSEASEISDNLYDSDKVVKLFDSFIADADISTLFLRNVSSVSLQHINTEGSVNVRLTVTSSPTVNPGLKTRNESNIDGSTCFKTITSTSEGKKQTKTKWLVTTCCMKEGNVPELDSLAKKLSFRPQVDLAFRCSQESVLTDGRLSVFLPL
;
A
#
# COMPACT_ATOMS: atom_id res chain seq x y z
N MET A 1 -50.73 -14.50 38.95
CA MET A 1 -50.17 -14.10 37.64
C MET A 1 -49.49 -12.76 37.82
N ARG A 2 -48.15 -12.73 37.97
CA ARG A 2 -47.37 -11.51 38.19
C ARG A 2 -46.00 -11.71 37.52
N MET A 3 -45.75 -11.00 36.43
CA MET A 3 -44.44 -10.92 35.77
C MET A 3 -43.54 -9.96 36.53
N MET A 4 -42.29 -10.34 36.79
CA MET A 4 -41.18 -9.46 37.14
C MET A 4 -40.14 -9.53 36.03
N LEU A 5 -39.87 -8.39 35.39
CA LEU A 5 -38.71 -8.16 34.52
C LEU A 5 -37.61 -7.52 35.38
N GLY A 6 -36.58 -8.30 35.72
CA GLY A 6 -35.37 -7.82 36.38
C GLY A 6 -34.29 -7.46 35.37
N ARG A 7 -33.99 -6.16 35.21
CA ARG A 7 -32.79 -5.67 34.52
C ARG A 7 -31.57 -5.92 35.42
N ARG A 8 -30.61 -6.75 34.98
CA ARG A 8 -29.28 -6.81 35.60
C ARG A 8 -28.33 -5.85 34.88
N ARG A 9 -27.75 -4.96 35.67
CA ARG A 9 -26.83 -3.90 35.30
C ARG A 9 -25.40 -4.39 35.65
N TRP A 10 -24.74 -5.06 34.72
CA TRP A 10 -23.34 -5.53 34.74
C TRP A 10 -22.87 -5.40 33.28
N CYS A 11 -21.75 -4.80 32.86
CA CYS A 11 -20.50 -4.43 33.50
C CYS A 11 -19.83 -3.32 32.64
N SER A 12 -19.81 -2.06 33.11
CA SER A 12 -19.04 -0.96 32.46
C SER A 12 -17.67 -0.76 33.12
N SER A 13 -17.41 -1.36 34.30
CA SER A 13 -16.07 -1.30 34.92
C SER A 13 -15.11 -2.35 34.34
N MET A 14 -15.60 -3.55 34.03
CA MET A 14 -14.79 -4.67 33.51
C MET A 14 -14.21 -4.42 32.10
N MET A 15 -14.84 -3.56 31.29
CA MET A 15 -14.32 -3.11 29.98
C MET A 15 -13.25 -2.02 30.11
N ARG A 16 -13.31 -1.18 31.15
CA ARG A 16 -12.32 -0.13 31.44
C ARG A 16 -11.01 -0.72 31.98
N ASP A 17 -11.10 -1.78 32.77
CA ASP A 17 -9.92 -2.50 33.26
C ASP A 17 -9.20 -3.27 32.13
N ALA A 18 -9.96 -3.80 31.16
CA ALA A 18 -9.40 -4.46 29.98
C ALA A 18 -8.70 -3.48 29.03
N THR A 19 -9.20 -2.25 28.84
CA THR A 19 -8.55 -1.25 27.97
C THR A 19 -7.29 -0.65 28.60
N ALA A 20 -7.25 -0.49 29.92
CA ALA A 20 -6.08 0.02 30.65
C ALA A 20 -4.90 -0.99 30.69
N ASP A 21 -5.20 -2.28 30.89
CA ASP A 21 -4.19 -3.36 30.84
C ASP A 21 -3.66 -3.59 29.40
N ARG A 22 -4.52 -3.38 28.38
CA ARG A 22 -4.18 -3.49 26.95
C ARG A 22 -3.29 -2.35 26.43
N ALA A 23 -3.46 -1.13 26.93
CA ALA A 23 -2.62 0.01 26.55
C ALA A 23 -1.17 -0.12 27.06
N SER A 24 -0.94 -0.89 28.12
CA SER A 24 0.39 -1.06 28.71
C SER A 24 1.30 -2.00 27.91
N ARG A 25 0.74 -2.90 27.10
CA ARG A 25 1.48 -3.92 26.33
C ARG A 25 2.01 -3.45 24.97
N LEU A 26 1.62 -2.26 24.52
CA LEU A 26 1.97 -1.72 23.19
C LEU A 26 3.00 -0.56 23.23
N LYS A 27 3.54 -0.23 24.42
CA LYS A 27 4.43 0.92 24.65
C LYS A 27 5.85 0.80 24.07
N ALA A 28 6.22 -0.33 23.50
CA ALA A 28 7.46 -0.46 22.77
C ALA A 28 7.10 -0.55 21.29
N TRP A 29 7.63 0.34 20.46
CA TRP A 29 8.18 0.08 19.11
C TRP A 29 8.24 1.38 18.32
N GLY A 30 9.41 2.03 18.44
CA GLY A 30 9.77 3.22 17.70
C GLY A 30 10.54 2.89 16.43
N SER A 31 10.02 3.36 15.29
CA SER A 31 10.71 3.95 14.13
C SER A 31 9.83 3.79 12.89
N THR A 32 9.48 4.91 12.27
CA THR A 32 8.48 5.01 11.20
C THR A 32 9.17 5.19 9.86
N LYS A 33 8.88 4.32 8.89
CA LYS A 33 9.27 4.48 7.47
C LYS A 33 8.04 4.25 6.60
N VAL A 34 7.76 5.21 5.70
CA VAL A 34 6.51 5.29 4.93
C VAL A 34 6.81 5.08 3.46
N LEU A 35 6.10 4.13 2.82
CA LEU A 35 6.03 4.03 1.35
C LEU A 35 4.67 4.56 0.89
N ARG A 36 4.68 5.50 -0.07
CA ARG A 36 3.49 6.07 -0.70
C ARG A 36 3.19 5.35 -2.02
N CYS A 37 1.96 4.83 -2.17
CA CYS A 37 1.36 4.54 -3.47
C CYS A 37 0.00 5.25 -3.52
N MET A 38 -0.21 6.15 -4.50
CA MET A 38 -1.51 6.77 -4.72
C MET A 38 -2.24 6.06 -5.86
N PRO A 39 -3.44 5.49 -5.63
CA PRO A 39 -4.32 5.04 -6.70
C PRO A 39 -5.32 6.13 -7.09
N SER A 40 -5.69 6.15 -8.38
CA SER A 40 -6.84 6.85 -8.93
C SER A 40 -8.14 6.11 -8.61
N THR A 41 -9.17 6.85 -8.21
CA THR A 41 -10.50 6.39 -7.83
C THR A 41 -11.20 5.58 -8.92
N THR A 42 -11.62 4.35 -8.62
CA THR A 42 -12.72 3.68 -9.32
C THR A 42 -13.46 2.80 -8.32
N GLN A 43 -14.72 3.15 -8.04
CA GLN A 43 -15.63 2.34 -7.21
C GLN A 43 -16.17 1.18 -8.05
N SER A 44 -16.16 -0.04 -7.51
CA SER A 44 -17.06 -1.10 -7.94
C SER A 44 -17.63 -1.81 -6.72
N SER A 45 -18.94 -1.74 -6.54
CA SER A 45 -19.71 -2.49 -5.56
C SER A 45 -20.01 -3.89 -6.09
N GLN A 46 -19.67 -4.93 -5.33
CA GLN A 46 -20.26 -6.26 -5.52
C GLN A 46 -20.48 -6.93 -4.15
N GLN A 47 -21.75 -7.24 -3.86
CA GLN A 47 -22.14 -8.21 -2.85
C GLN A 47 -21.90 -9.62 -3.38
N ARG A 48 -21.38 -10.53 -2.54
CA ARG A 48 -21.56 -11.96 -2.76
C ARG A 48 -21.60 -12.75 -1.45
N THR A 49 -22.62 -13.59 -1.37
CA THR A 49 -22.92 -14.59 -0.35
C THR A 49 -22.15 -15.90 -0.61
N GLY A 50 -21.93 -16.69 0.43
CA GLY A 50 -21.71 -18.15 0.35
C GLY A 50 -20.25 -18.63 0.34
N ARG A 51 -19.95 -19.54 1.28
CA ARG A 51 -18.63 -20.08 1.68
C ARG A 51 -17.98 -21.01 0.66
N GLU A 52 -16.69 -20.80 0.40
CA GLU A 52 -15.60 -21.81 0.44
C GLU A 52 -14.26 -21.05 0.51
N SER A 53 -13.33 -21.49 1.36
CA SER A 53 -12.10 -20.76 1.72
C SER A 53 -11.10 -20.70 0.55
N ARG A 54 -11.28 -19.73 -0.33
CA ARG A 54 -10.23 -19.26 -1.25
C ARG A 54 -9.30 -18.31 -0.51
N PRO A 55 -7.98 -18.32 -0.78
CA PRO A 55 -7.13 -17.23 -0.34
C PRO A 55 -7.68 -15.92 -0.94
N PRO A 56 -7.92 -14.87 -0.13
CA PRO A 56 -8.40 -13.60 -0.63
C PRO A 56 -7.40 -13.02 -1.65
N ALA A 57 -7.92 -12.30 -2.65
CA ALA A 57 -7.08 -11.56 -3.58
C ALA A 57 -6.11 -10.66 -2.79
N GLY A 58 -4.80 -10.85 -2.99
CA GLY A 58 -3.74 -10.16 -2.23
C GLY A 58 -2.89 -11.04 -1.31
N ALA A 59 -3.24 -12.33 -1.14
CA ALA A 59 -2.53 -13.25 -0.23
C ALA A 59 -1.03 -13.45 -0.55
N SER A 60 -0.61 -13.39 -1.81
CA SER A 60 0.80 -13.58 -2.20
C SER A 60 1.71 -12.42 -1.76
N ASN A 61 1.23 -11.17 -1.89
CA ASN A 61 2.00 -9.99 -1.49
C ASN A 61 1.96 -9.76 0.02
N ALA A 62 0.84 -10.11 0.67
CA ALA A 62 0.71 -10.07 2.13
C ALA A 62 1.74 -10.99 2.82
N LYS A 63 2.05 -12.17 2.24
CA LYS A 63 3.09 -13.07 2.76
C LYS A 63 4.49 -12.42 2.80
N THR A 64 4.81 -11.54 1.86
CA THR A 64 6.10 -10.81 1.87
C THR A 64 6.14 -9.74 2.95
N GLN A 65 5.01 -9.09 3.25
CA GLN A 65 4.91 -8.04 4.27
C GLN A 65 5.07 -8.59 5.69
N ILE A 66 4.56 -9.80 5.94
CA ILE A 66 4.67 -10.50 7.23
C ILE A 66 6.15 -10.82 7.59
N LYS A 67 7.06 -10.87 6.59
CA LYS A 67 8.49 -11.03 6.86
C LYS A 67 9.12 -9.83 7.56
N LEU A 68 8.55 -8.62 7.42
CA LEU A 68 9.12 -7.39 7.96
C LEU A 68 8.53 -6.99 9.32
N ALA A 69 7.27 -7.33 9.58
CA ALA A 69 6.52 -6.89 10.74
C ALA A 69 5.58 -7.98 11.26
N ASP A 70 5.49 -8.12 12.57
CA ASP A 70 4.55 -9.07 13.21
C ASP A 70 3.12 -8.53 13.26
N VAL A 71 2.95 -7.20 13.30
CA VAL A 71 1.65 -6.54 13.41
C VAL A 71 1.48 -5.46 12.32
N PRO A 72 1.33 -5.86 11.04
CA PRO A 72 1.07 -4.89 9.98
C PRO A 72 -0.26 -4.19 10.20
N SER A 73 -0.30 -2.90 9.85
CA SER A 73 -1.49 -2.07 10.03
C SER A 73 -1.80 -1.26 8.77
N ILE A 74 -3.10 -1.04 8.55
CA ILE A 74 -3.63 -0.44 7.32
C ILE A 74 -4.66 0.61 7.73
N PHE A 75 -4.45 1.86 7.32
CA PHE A 75 -5.42 2.93 7.46
C PHE A 75 -5.90 3.35 6.08
N SER A 76 -7.17 3.13 5.78
CA SER A 76 -7.73 3.45 4.47
C SER A 76 -9.20 3.79 4.58
N SER A 77 -9.62 4.87 3.93
CA SER A 77 -11.03 5.32 3.97
C SER A 77 -11.47 5.48 5.44
N LYS A 78 -12.55 4.82 5.85
CA LYS A 78 -13.12 4.86 7.20
C LYS A 78 -12.60 3.77 8.15
N TYR A 79 -11.57 3.01 7.79
CA TYR A 79 -11.10 1.87 8.58
C TYR A 79 -9.62 1.96 8.92
N LEU A 80 -9.31 1.74 10.19
CA LEU A 80 -7.97 1.44 10.67
C LEU A 80 -7.93 -0.02 11.14
N GLY A 81 -7.15 -0.85 10.47
CA GLY A 81 -6.99 -2.26 10.79
C GLY A 81 -5.58 -2.58 11.25
N PHE A 82 -5.46 -3.42 12.27
CA PHE A 82 -4.24 -4.07 12.70
C PHE A 82 -4.40 -5.57 12.47
N LEU A 83 -3.40 -6.20 11.88
CA LEU A 83 -3.37 -7.63 11.62
C LEU A 83 -2.47 -8.26 12.68
N ASP A 84 -2.98 -9.27 13.39
CA ASP A 84 -2.26 -10.00 14.43
C ASP A 84 -2.29 -11.50 14.09
N PRO A 85 -1.46 -11.95 13.12
CA PRO A 85 -1.43 -13.34 12.69
C PRO A 85 -1.01 -14.33 13.79
N GLN A 86 -0.38 -13.86 14.89
CA GLN A 86 -0.04 -14.72 16.04
C GLN A 86 -1.15 -14.75 17.10
N GLU A 87 -2.19 -13.92 16.98
CA GLU A 87 -3.32 -13.84 17.90
C GLU A 87 -2.91 -13.55 19.36
N LYS A 88 -1.81 -12.82 19.56
CA LYS A 88 -1.24 -12.53 20.89
C LYS A 88 -1.74 -11.23 21.51
N LEU A 89 -2.23 -10.29 20.70
CA LEU A 89 -2.53 -8.91 21.11
C LEU A 89 -4.02 -8.67 21.35
N PHE A 90 -4.88 -9.22 20.50
CA PHE A 90 -6.32 -8.94 20.54
C PHE A 90 -7.16 -10.06 21.15
N GLY A 91 -6.51 -11.13 21.61
CA GLY A 91 -7.12 -12.30 22.24
C GLY A 91 -7.11 -13.54 21.32
N GLU A 92 -7.26 -14.71 21.92
CA GLU A 92 -7.25 -15.98 21.19
C GLU A 92 -8.28 -15.99 20.06
N ARG A 93 -7.90 -16.53 18.89
CA ARG A 93 -8.75 -16.63 17.68
C ARG A 93 -9.13 -15.30 17.06
N THR A 94 -8.37 -14.25 17.39
CA THR A 94 -8.56 -12.90 16.86
C THR A 94 -7.35 -12.50 16.03
N GLY A 95 -7.39 -12.77 14.73
CA GLY A 95 -6.28 -12.49 13.79
C GLY A 95 -5.98 -11.01 13.52
N GLY A 96 -6.52 -10.10 14.33
CA GLY A 96 -6.41 -8.65 14.17
C GLY A 96 -7.59 -7.89 14.77
N PHE A 97 -7.52 -6.56 14.71
CA PHE A 97 -8.57 -5.66 15.17
C PHE A 97 -8.81 -4.54 14.16
N ARG A 98 -10.06 -4.07 14.05
CA ARG A 98 -10.44 -2.99 13.13
C ARG A 98 -11.29 -1.96 13.84
N TRP A 99 -10.82 -0.71 13.84
CA TRP A 99 -11.58 0.46 14.23
C TRP A 99 -12.28 1.08 13.02
N SER A 100 -13.52 1.52 13.21
CA SER A 100 -14.34 2.24 12.25
C SER A 100 -14.42 3.72 12.62
N LEU A 101 -14.19 4.60 11.64
CA LEU A 101 -14.40 6.05 11.80
C LEU A 101 -15.87 6.45 11.80
N GLU A 102 -16.81 5.50 11.72
CA GLU A 102 -18.25 5.76 11.81
C GLU A 102 -18.78 5.56 13.24
N GLU A 103 -18.13 4.68 14.02
CA GLU A 103 -18.58 4.28 15.36
C GLU A 103 -18.00 5.21 16.44
N GLU A 104 -18.85 5.75 17.32
CA GLU A 104 -18.42 6.73 18.33
C GLU A 104 -17.43 6.15 19.36
N GLU A 105 -17.59 4.89 19.77
CA GLU A 105 -16.68 4.21 20.69
C GLU A 105 -15.26 4.05 20.08
N ASP A 106 -15.20 3.74 18.78
CA ASP A 106 -13.95 3.64 18.05
C ASP A 106 -13.29 5.02 17.88
N LYS A 107 -14.07 6.06 17.55
CA LYS A 107 -13.55 7.45 17.48
C LYS A 107 -12.96 7.89 18.81
N GLU A 108 -13.66 7.64 19.91
CA GLU A 108 -13.18 7.96 21.25
C GLU A 108 -11.85 7.26 21.53
N THR A 109 -11.76 5.97 21.21
CA THR A 109 -10.53 5.18 21.35
C THR A 109 -9.38 5.76 20.51
N LEU A 110 -9.63 6.09 19.24
CA LEU A 110 -8.65 6.65 18.30
C LEU A 110 -8.11 8.04 18.72
N LEU A 111 -8.90 8.78 19.50
CA LEU A 111 -8.54 10.11 20.01
C LEU A 111 -7.84 10.02 21.37
N ASN A 112 -8.27 9.11 22.24
CA ASN A 112 -7.77 9.01 23.61
C ASN A 112 -6.47 8.20 23.74
N LEU A 113 -6.27 7.14 22.95
CA LEU A 113 -5.04 6.34 22.98
C LEU A 113 -3.92 7.01 22.18
N GLN A 114 -3.37 8.10 22.73
CA GLN A 114 -2.41 8.95 22.01
C GLN A 114 -1.18 8.18 21.54
N ASP A 115 -0.50 7.47 22.44
CA ASP A 115 0.75 6.74 22.14
C ASP A 115 0.55 5.70 21.03
N GLN A 116 -0.56 4.97 21.07
CA GLN A 116 -0.87 3.91 20.12
C GLN A 116 -1.05 4.46 18.69
N PHE A 117 -1.72 5.60 18.56
CA PHE A 117 -2.08 6.17 17.26
C PHE A 117 -1.15 7.31 16.83
N GLN A 118 -0.22 7.75 17.69
CA GLN A 118 0.77 8.79 17.38
C GLN A 118 1.48 8.56 16.04
N PRO A 119 1.92 7.34 15.68
CA PRO A 119 2.60 7.16 14.41
C PRO A 119 1.70 7.38 13.18
N PHE A 120 0.38 7.20 13.32
CA PHE A 120 -0.57 7.55 12.26
C PHE A 120 -0.82 9.05 12.24
N ARG A 121 -0.92 9.70 13.41
CA ARG A 121 -1.07 11.16 13.53
C ARG A 121 0.06 11.90 12.82
N ASP A 122 1.29 11.51 13.10
CA ASP A 122 2.49 12.14 12.55
C ASP A 122 2.54 11.98 11.02
N VAL A 123 2.26 10.78 10.51
CA VAL A 123 2.28 10.51 9.07
C VAL A 123 1.14 11.21 8.36
N VAL A 124 -0.08 11.19 8.89
CA VAL A 124 -1.25 11.90 8.30
C VAL A 124 -0.97 13.40 8.21
N LYS A 125 -0.40 13.99 9.28
CA LYS A 125 0.01 15.40 9.28
C LYS A 125 1.08 15.65 8.22
N LEU A 126 2.07 14.77 8.10
CA LEU A 126 3.18 14.91 7.14
C LEU A 126 2.72 14.80 5.68
N VAL A 127 1.86 13.82 5.35
CA VAL A 127 1.57 13.47 3.95
C VAL A 127 0.31 14.13 3.39
N SER A 128 -0.66 14.45 4.26
CA SER A 128 -1.94 15.02 3.86
C SER A 128 -2.15 16.45 4.36
N SER A 129 -1.27 16.97 5.23
CA SER A 129 -1.45 18.25 5.93
C SER A 129 -2.76 18.34 6.72
N GLN A 130 -3.42 17.21 6.97
CA GLN A 130 -4.67 17.12 7.73
C GLN A 130 -4.36 16.89 9.21
N ARG A 131 -5.18 17.43 10.11
CA ARG A 131 -5.09 17.10 11.54
C ARG A 131 -5.79 15.77 11.77
N TRP A 132 -5.21 14.94 12.63
CA TRP A 132 -5.81 13.65 13.01
C TRP A 132 -7.26 13.81 13.47
N LYS A 133 -7.54 14.78 14.34
CA LYS A 133 -8.88 15.03 14.87
C LYS A 133 -9.92 15.25 13.75
N ASP A 134 -9.57 16.03 12.73
CA ASP A 134 -10.45 16.35 11.62
C ASP A 134 -10.76 15.09 10.80
N VAL A 135 -9.74 14.25 10.54
CA VAL A 135 -9.91 12.97 9.84
C VAL A 135 -10.85 12.03 10.59
N ILE A 136 -10.74 11.97 11.92
CA ILE A 136 -11.51 11.04 12.75
C ILE A 136 -12.94 11.54 13.02
N GLN A 137 -13.12 12.82 13.35
CA GLN A 137 -14.42 13.36 13.79
C GLN A 137 -15.21 14.04 12.68
N GLU A 138 -14.56 14.90 11.91
CA GLU A 138 -15.23 15.79 10.94
C GLU A 138 -15.41 15.09 9.59
N GLU A 139 -14.32 14.58 9.02
CA GLU A 139 -14.34 13.92 7.70
C GLU A 139 -14.78 12.46 7.80
N GLN A 140 -14.51 11.80 8.93
CA GLN A 140 -14.77 10.36 9.16
C GLN A 140 -14.19 9.46 8.05
N HIS A 141 -13.14 9.96 7.39
CA HIS A 141 -12.61 9.37 6.17
C HIS A 141 -11.19 9.85 5.92
N PHE A 142 -10.25 8.92 5.83
CA PHE A 142 -8.91 9.20 5.37
C PHE A 142 -8.84 9.12 3.84
N LYS A 143 -8.51 10.25 3.21
CA LYS A 143 -8.36 10.40 1.74
C LYS A 143 -7.04 9.81 1.24
N GLY A 144 -6.86 8.53 1.48
CA GLY A 144 -5.66 7.80 1.08
C GLY A 144 -5.64 6.39 1.67
N THR A 145 -4.51 5.73 1.47
CA THR A 145 -4.20 4.43 2.06
C THR A 145 -2.81 4.51 2.65
N LEU A 146 -2.69 4.20 3.94
CA LEU A 146 -1.44 4.15 4.67
C LEU A 146 -1.21 2.73 5.16
N PHE A 147 -0.04 2.20 4.85
CA PHE A 147 0.45 0.94 5.39
C PHE A 147 1.57 1.23 6.38
N ARG A 148 1.51 0.63 7.56
CA ARG A 148 2.55 0.71 8.58
C ARG A 148 3.02 -0.70 8.91
N PHE A 149 4.33 -0.88 8.79
CA PHE A 149 5.04 -2.13 9.10
C PHE A 149 6.07 -1.85 10.20
N PRO A 150 5.70 -2.05 11.48
CA PRO A 150 6.65 -1.95 12.59
C PRO A 150 7.78 -2.98 12.41
N LEU A 151 9.03 -2.53 12.29
CA LEU A 151 10.17 -3.42 12.07
C LEU A 151 10.37 -4.34 13.27
N ARG A 152 10.54 -5.64 13.01
CA ARG A 152 10.77 -6.65 14.04
C ARG A 152 12.05 -6.39 14.83
N SER A 153 11.92 -6.27 16.16
CA SER A 153 13.05 -6.14 17.08
C SER A 153 13.52 -7.48 17.69
N GLU A 154 12.67 -8.50 17.71
CA GLU A 154 12.95 -9.82 18.30
C GLU A 154 12.44 -10.94 17.39
N ALA A 155 13.11 -12.09 17.33
CA ALA A 155 12.68 -13.21 16.49
C ALA A 155 11.27 -13.67 16.90
N SER A 156 10.45 -14.04 15.93
CA SER A 156 9.09 -14.48 16.17
C SER A 156 8.82 -15.82 15.49
N GLU A 157 7.77 -16.52 15.90
CA GLU A 157 7.36 -17.80 15.29
C GLU A 157 7.07 -17.68 13.78
N ILE A 158 6.89 -16.46 13.28
CA ILE A 158 6.66 -16.20 11.86
C ILE A 158 7.96 -16.00 11.08
N SER A 159 8.99 -15.40 11.68
CA SER A 159 10.29 -15.19 11.02
C SER A 159 11.38 -14.78 12.00
N ASP A 160 12.56 -15.39 11.85
CA ASP A 160 13.79 -15.03 12.56
C ASP A 160 14.53 -13.84 11.93
N ASN A 161 14.01 -13.27 10.83
CA ASN A 161 14.71 -12.22 10.11
C ASN A 161 14.48 -10.85 10.79
N LEU A 162 15.48 -10.41 11.56
CA LEU A 162 15.53 -9.08 12.17
C LEU A 162 15.95 -8.03 11.16
N TYR A 163 15.19 -6.93 11.05
CA TYR A 163 15.53 -5.79 10.20
C TYR A 163 16.12 -4.67 11.06
N ASP A 164 17.43 -4.50 11.00
CA ASP A 164 18.11 -3.33 11.54
C ASP A 164 18.04 -2.14 10.57
N SER A 165 18.52 -0.98 11.03
CA SER A 165 18.54 0.25 10.21
C SER A 165 19.30 0.03 8.90
N ASP A 166 20.43 -0.68 8.93
CA ASP A 166 21.33 -0.90 7.80
C ASP A 166 20.68 -1.75 6.71
N LYS A 167 19.96 -2.82 7.08
CA LYS A 167 19.19 -3.66 6.14
C LYS A 167 18.10 -2.85 5.45
N VAL A 168 17.44 -1.94 6.16
CA VAL A 168 16.42 -1.09 5.54
C VAL A 168 17.05 -0.04 4.62
N VAL A 169 18.21 0.51 4.97
CA VAL A 169 18.98 1.39 4.07
C VAL A 169 19.38 0.63 2.81
N LYS A 170 19.90 -0.59 2.91
CA LYS A 170 20.22 -1.43 1.74
C LYS A 170 19.01 -1.73 0.85
N LEU A 171 17.84 -1.96 1.45
CA LEU A 171 16.59 -2.15 0.71
C LEU A 171 16.20 -0.87 -0.04
N PHE A 172 16.39 0.29 0.58
CA PHE A 172 16.20 1.59 -0.06
C PHE A 172 17.19 1.85 -1.18
N ASP A 173 18.47 1.56 -0.99
CA ASP A 173 19.49 1.72 -2.02
C ASP A 173 19.22 0.82 -3.24
N SER A 174 18.80 -0.42 -2.99
CA SER A 174 18.36 -1.35 -4.04
C SER A 174 17.16 -0.81 -4.80
N PHE A 175 16.15 -0.30 -4.09
CA PHE A 175 15.00 0.35 -4.72
C PHE A 175 15.39 1.58 -5.53
N ILE A 176 16.27 2.44 -5.01
CA ILE A 176 16.74 3.65 -5.68
C ILE A 176 17.41 3.32 -7.02
N ALA A 177 18.19 2.24 -7.07
CA ALA A 177 18.85 1.80 -8.30
C ALA A 177 17.85 1.45 -9.43
N ASP A 178 16.69 0.89 -9.08
CA ASP A 178 15.69 0.40 -10.03
C ASP A 178 14.46 1.29 -10.18
N ALA A 179 14.35 2.38 -9.41
CA ALA A 179 13.13 3.18 -9.29
C ALA A 179 12.69 3.84 -10.61
N ASP A 180 13.66 4.29 -11.43
CA ASP A 180 13.40 4.91 -12.73
C ASP A 180 12.72 3.92 -13.68
N ILE A 181 13.23 2.69 -13.74
CA ILE A 181 12.68 1.62 -14.59
C ILE A 181 11.38 1.08 -14.00
N SER A 182 11.28 0.95 -12.68
CA SER A 182 10.05 0.51 -12.00
C SER A 182 8.88 1.45 -12.31
N THR A 183 9.13 2.76 -12.35
CA THR A 183 8.10 3.78 -12.64
C THR A 183 7.74 3.85 -14.13
N LEU A 184 8.63 3.39 -15.02
CA LEU A 184 8.47 3.42 -16.48
C LEU A 184 7.24 2.64 -16.97
N PHE A 185 6.90 1.52 -16.34
CA PHE A 185 5.78 0.68 -16.76
C PHE A 185 4.51 0.86 -15.92
N LEU A 186 4.53 1.73 -14.90
CA LEU A 186 3.34 2.04 -14.12
C LEU A 186 2.37 2.94 -14.92
N ARG A 187 1.08 2.59 -14.88
CA ARG A 187 0.01 3.33 -15.59
C ARG A 187 -0.58 4.45 -14.75
N ASN A 188 -0.95 4.12 -13.51
CA ASN A 188 -1.71 5.03 -12.64
C ASN A 188 -0.81 5.73 -11.60
N VAL A 189 0.42 5.24 -11.41
CA VAL A 189 1.38 5.84 -10.50
C VAL A 189 2.29 6.77 -11.29
N SER A 190 2.11 8.08 -11.09
CA SER A 190 2.89 9.13 -11.76
C SER A 190 4.04 9.66 -10.92
N SER A 191 4.08 9.33 -9.63
CA SER A 191 5.12 9.80 -8.72
C SER A 191 5.36 8.80 -7.60
N VAL A 192 6.63 8.52 -7.36
CA VAL A 192 7.11 7.72 -6.22
C VAL A 192 8.14 8.55 -5.46
N SER A 193 7.98 8.64 -4.14
CA SER A 193 8.90 9.37 -3.28
C SER A 193 9.31 8.49 -2.12
N LEU A 194 10.61 8.49 -1.83
CA LEU A 194 11.20 7.83 -0.68
C LEU A 194 11.70 8.89 0.29
N GLN A 195 11.20 8.81 1.52
CA GLN A 195 11.51 9.74 2.60
C GLN A 195 12.03 8.98 3.81
N HIS A 196 13.03 9.54 4.47
CA HIS A 196 13.56 9.07 5.73
C HIS A 196 13.24 10.08 6.82
N ILE A 197 12.60 9.64 7.90
CA ILE A 197 12.30 10.46 9.07
C ILE A 197 13.28 10.05 10.16
N ASN A 198 14.10 10.99 10.63
CA ASN A 198 15.05 10.72 11.71
C ASN A 198 14.36 10.70 13.09
N THR A 199 15.11 10.36 14.14
CA THR A 199 14.61 10.31 15.52
C THR A 199 14.15 11.66 16.06
N GLU A 200 14.60 12.76 15.46
CA GLU A 200 14.21 14.13 15.81
C GLU A 200 12.95 14.59 15.05
N GLY A 201 12.41 13.74 14.16
CA GLY A 201 11.26 14.06 13.31
C GLY A 201 11.59 14.83 12.03
N SER A 202 12.88 15.09 11.75
CA SER A 202 13.32 15.73 10.52
C SER A 202 13.14 14.79 9.33
N VAL A 203 12.52 15.30 8.26
CA VAL A 203 12.21 14.55 7.05
C VAL A 203 13.26 14.83 5.98
N ASN A 204 13.90 13.78 5.50
CA ASN A 204 14.87 13.82 4.43
C ASN A 204 14.34 13.06 3.19
N VAL A 205 14.27 13.75 2.06
CA VAL A 205 13.86 13.14 0.79
C VAL A 205 15.07 12.47 0.14
N ARG A 206 15.07 11.14 0.11
CA ARG A 206 16.15 10.33 -0.49
C ARG A 206 16.04 10.26 -2.01
N LEU A 207 14.81 10.13 -2.50
CA LEU A 207 14.51 9.99 -3.92
C LEU A 207 13.11 10.51 -4.23
N THR A 208 12.96 11.18 -5.37
CA THR A 208 11.67 11.41 -6.01
C THR A 208 11.78 11.08 -7.48
N VAL A 209 10.94 10.15 -7.95
CA VAL A 209 10.80 9.78 -9.35
C VAL A 209 9.42 10.17 -9.81
N THR A 210 9.33 10.96 -10.87
CA THR A 210 8.06 11.30 -11.51
C THR A 210 8.04 10.84 -12.94
N SER A 211 6.86 10.45 -13.38
CA SER A 211 6.54 10.15 -14.76
C SER A 211 5.64 11.24 -15.32
N SER A 212 5.96 11.70 -16.52
CA SER A 212 5.01 12.51 -17.29
C SER A 212 3.73 11.74 -17.61
N PRO A 213 2.61 12.43 -17.84
CA PRO A 213 1.46 11.85 -18.52
C PRO A 213 1.86 11.28 -19.88
N THR A 214 1.13 10.26 -20.32
CA THR A 214 1.30 9.60 -21.61
C THR A 214 1.03 10.59 -22.75
N VAL A 215 2.05 10.92 -23.53
CA VAL A 215 1.87 11.73 -24.75
C VAL A 215 1.79 10.79 -25.95
N ASN A 216 0.60 10.69 -26.54
CA ASN A 216 0.39 9.92 -27.76
C ASN A 216 0.99 10.71 -28.94
N PRO A 217 1.98 10.17 -29.66
CA PRO A 217 2.64 10.84 -30.79
C PRO A 217 1.76 10.94 -32.05
N GLY A 218 0.44 10.81 -31.93
CA GLY A 218 -0.47 10.72 -33.08
C GLY A 218 -0.26 9.46 -33.94
N LEU A 219 0.54 8.48 -33.47
CA LEU A 219 0.62 7.19 -34.14
C LEU A 219 -0.72 6.46 -33.99
N LYS A 220 -1.26 5.98 -35.12
CA LYS A 220 -2.46 5.15 -35.15
C LYS A 220 -2.25 3.96 -34.21
N THR A 221 -3.19 3.74 -33.30
CA THR A 221 -3.32 2.46 -32.60
C THR A 221 -3.36 1.37 -33.66
N ARG A 222 -2.39 0.45 -33.63
CA ARG A 222 -2.41 -0.71 -34.52
C ARG A 222 -3.41 -1.69 -33.94
N ASN A 223 -4.66 -1.47 -34.28
CA ASN A 223 -5.75 -2.39 -33.97
C ASN A 223 -5.65 -3.57 -34.93
N GLU A 224 -4.85 -4.56 -34.58
CA GLU A 224 -5.04 -5.88 -35.18
C GLU A 224 -6.30 -6.52 -34.57
N SER A 225 -6.86 -7.51 -35.26
CA SER A 225 -8.11 -8.16 -34.83
C SER A 225 -8.02 -8.64 -33.38
N ASN A 226 -6.82 -9.03 -32.93
CA ASN A 226 -6.61 -9.72 -31.66
C ASN A 226 -5.86 -8.87 -30.61
N ILE A 227 -5.24 -7.75 -31.00
CA ILE A 227 -4.35 -6.96 -30.14
C ILE A 227 -4.75 -5.48 -30.16
N ASP A 228 -4.74 -4.84 -28.99
CA ASP A 228 -4.78 -3.39 -28.83
C ASP A 228 -3.37 -2.88 -28.52
N GLY A 229 -2.78 -2.20 -29.52
CA GLY A 229 -1.41 -1.70 -29.46
C GLY A 229 -1.39 -0.18 -29.41
N SER A 230 -0.75 0.39 -28.39
CA SER A 230 -0.51 1.83 -28.26
C SER A 230 0.97 2.13 -28.09
N THR A 231 1.43 3.26 -28.62
CA THR A 231 2.82 3.72 -28.45
C THR A 231 2.79 5.16 -27.99
N CYS A 232 3.61 5.49 -27.00
CA CYS A 232 3.63 6.80 -26.37
C CYS A 232 5.04 7.24 -25.98
N PHE A 233 5.23 8.54 -25.80
CA PHE A 233 6.42 9.05 -25.12
C PHE A 233 6.15 9.21 -23.63
N LYS A 234 7.09 8.75 -22.81
CA LYS A 234 7.08 8.87 -21.36
C LYS A 234 8.41 9.46 -20.90
N THR A 235 8.35 10.49 -20.07
CA THR A 235 9.55 11.11 -19.49
C THR A 235 9.63 10.78 -18.02
N ILE A 236 10.71 10.12 -17.62
CA ILE A 236 11.03 9.84 -16.22
C ILE A 236 11.97 10.92 -15.73
N THR A 237 11.58 11.61 -14.67
CA THR A 237 12.39 12.62 -13.98
C THR A 237 12.75 12.07 -12.62
N SER A 238 14.04 12.00 -12.32
CA SER A 238 14.55 11.42 -11.07
C SER A 238 15.42 12.43 -10.34
N THR A 239 15.18 12.59 -9.05
CA THR A 239 15.96 13.45 -8.15
C THR A 239 16.34 12.65 -6.92
N SER A 240 17.61 12.26 -6.82
CA SER A 240 18.17 11.65 -5.61
C SER A 240 18.84 12.70 -4.73
N GLU A 241 18.97 12.40 -3.44
CA GLU A 241 19.68 13.26 -2.50
C GLU A 241 21.11 13.58 -2.97
N GLY A 242 21.47 14.87 -2.90
CA GLY A 242 22.81 15.35 -3.26
C GLY A 242 23.16 15.26 -4.75
N LYS A 243 22.26 14.77 -5.60
CA LYS A 243 22.48 14.64 -7.04
C LYS A 243 21.62 15.63 -7.83
N LYS A 244 22.10 16.00 -9.01
CA LYS A 244 21.30 16.78 -9.97
C LYS A 244 20.14 15.93 -10.47
N GLN A 245 19.02 16.60 -10.74
CA GLN A 245 17.88 15.99 -11.38
C GLN A 245 18.29 15.42 -12.75
N THR A 246 17.90 14.18 -13.01
CA THR A 246 18.05 13.53 -14.31
C THR A 246 16.69 13.46 -15.01
N LYS A 247 16.70 13.53 -16.34
CA LYS A 247 15.49 13.36 -17.17
C LYS A 247 15.80 12.39 -18.29
N THR A 248 15.00 11.34 -18.38
CA THR A 248 15.14 10.32 -19.43
C THR A 248 13.83 10.19 -20.18
N LYS A 249 13.88 10.36 -21.50
CA LYS A 249 12.73 10.18 -22.39
C LYS A 249 12.74 8.77 -22.95
N TRP A 250 11.57 8.14 -22.93
CA TRP A 250 11.34 6.77 -23.39
C TRP A 250 10.22 6.74 -24.42
N LEU A 251 10.37 5.90 -25.43
CA LEU A 251 9.30 5.46 -26.32
C LEU A 251 8.76 4.14 -25.76
N VAL A 252 7.53 4.13 -25.28
CA VAL A 252 6.89 2.95 -24.67
C VAL A 252 5.79 2.46 -25.59
N THR A 253 5.90 1.22 -26.05
CA THR A 253 4.89 0.50 -26.81
C THR A 253 4.25 -0.55 -25.93
N THR A 254 2.94 -0.45 -25.76
CA THR A 254 2.12 -1.37 -24.97
C THR A 254 1.23 -2.16 -25.90
N CYS A 255 1.27 -3.47 -25.79
CA CYS A 255 0.41 -4.41 -26.48
C CYS A 255 -0.45 -5.15 -25.44
N CYS A 256 -1.77 -5.01 -25.54
CA CYS A 256 -2.72 -5.74 -24.72
C CYS A 256 -3.50 -6.72 -25.61
N MET A 257 -3.64 -7.97 -25.18
CA MET A 257 -4.48 -8.91 -25.91
C MET A 257 -5.96 -8.67 -25.59
N LYS A 258 -6.81 -8.68 -26.62
CA LYS A 258 -8.26 -8.52 -26.44
C LYS A 258 -8.85 -9.84 -25.93
N GLU A 259 -9.86 -9.73 -25.05
CA GLU A 259 -10.64 -10.88 -24.59
C GLU A 259 -11.36 -11.55 -25.77
N GLY A 260 -11.47 -12.87 -25.75
CA GLY A 260 -12.16 -13.68 -26.75
C GLY A 260 -11.25 -14.33 -27.80
N ASN A 261 -9.94 -14.05 -27.77
CA ASN A 261 -8.99 -14.63 -28.72
C ASN A 261 -8.40 -15.97 -28.27
N VAL A 262 -8.17 -16.12 -26.96
CA VAL A 262 -7.54 -17.32 -26.37
C VAL A 262 -8.32 -17.69 -25.10
N PRO A 263 -9.30 -18.61 -25.17
CA PRO A 263 -10.22 -18.90 -24.07
C PRO A 263 -9.54 -19.31 -22.75
N GLU A 264 -8.43 -20.05 -22.82
CA GLU A 264 -7.64 -20.45 -21.65
C GLU A 264 -7.05 -19.23 -20.95
N LEU A 265 -6.51 -18.30 -21.72
CA LEU A 265 -5.89 -17.09 -21.22
C LEU A 265 -6.94 -16.11 -20.69
N ASP A 266 -8.12 -16.03 -21.31
CA ASP A 266 -9.25 -15.23 -20.82
C ASP A 266 -9.75 -15.76 -19.48
N SER A 267 -9.85 -17.09 -19.35
CA SER A 267 -10.20 -17.76 -18.09
C SER A 267 -9.18 -17.45 -16.99
N LEU A 268 -7.88 -17.54 -17.30
CA LEU A 268 -6.80 -17.21 -16.38
C LEU A 268 -6.80 -15.72 -15.99
N ALA A 269 -6.92 -14.82 -16.97
CA ALA A 269 -7.01 -13.38 -16.78
C ALA A 269 -8.18 -13.01 -15.85
N LYS A 270 -9.36 -13.60 -16.08
CA LYS A 270 -10.54 -13.40 -15.23
C LYS A 270 -10.33 -13.97 -13.83
N LYS A 271 -9.76 -15.16 -13.71
CA LYS A 271 -9.47 -15.81 -12.40
C LYS A 271 -8.50 -14.99 -11.58
N LEU A 272 -7.47 -14.42 -12.21
CA LEU A 272 -6.42 -13.65 -11.56
C LEU A 272 -6.72 -12.13 -11.49
N SER A 273 -7.87 -11.70 -12.03
CA SER A 273 -8.25 -10.28 -12.11
C SER A 273 -7.16 -9.43 -12.77
N PHE A 274 -6.63 -9.93 -13.89
CA PHE A 274 -5.43 -9.43 -14.55
C PHE A 274 -5.68 -9.27 -16.06
N ARG A 275 -4.92 -8.40 -16.76
CA ARG A 275 -5.04 -8.17 -18.22
C ARG A 275 -3.71 -8.49 -18.93
N PRO A 276 -3.64 -9.56 -19.75
CA PRO A 276 -2.44 -9.94 -20.49
C PRO A 276 -1.85 -8.79 -21.29
N GLN A 277 -0.61 -8.43 -20.97
CA GLN A 277 0.02 -7.23 -21.48
C GLN A 277 1.53 -7.41 -21.62
N VAL A 278 2.06 -6.86 -22.70
CA VAL A 278 3.49 -6.73 -22.95
C VAL A 278 3.81 -5.27 -23.24
N ASP A 279 4.79 -4.73 -22.52
CA ASP A 279 5.32 -3.38 -22.74
C ASP A 279 6.78 -3.46 -23.16
N LEU A 280 7.12 -2.73 -24.22
CA LEU A 280 8.47 -2.51 -24.69
C LEU A 280 8.80 -1.04 -24.53
N ALA A 281 9.94 -0.71 -23.93
CA ALA A 281 10.40 0.66 -23.79
C ALA A 281 11.80 0.83 -24.37
N PHE A 282 11.98 1.82 -25.22
CA PHE A 282 13.28 2.18 -25.78
C PHE A 282 13.67 3.58 -25.31
N ARG A 283 14.89 3.70 -24.81
CA ARG A 283 15.43 4.99 -24.40
C ARG A 283 15.66 5.87 -25.63
N CYS A 284 15.18 7.11 -25.59
CA CYS A 284 15.48 8.09 -26.63
C CYS A 284 16.85 8.71 -26.35
N SER A 285 17.89 8.33 -27.11
CA SER A 285 19.21 8.97 -27.13
C SER A 285 19.35 9.94 -28.31
N GLN A 286 20.26 10.92 -28.20
CA GLN A 286 20.63 11.80 -29.31
C GLN A 286 21.51 11.11 -30.36
N GLU A 287 22.19 10.03 -29.98
CA GLU A 287 23.00 9.19 -30.86
C GLU A 287 22.24 7.90 -31.19
N SER A 288 22.38 7.45 -32.43
CA SER A 288 21.48 6.58 -33.21
C SER A 288 21.39 5.11 -32.79
N VAL A 289 21.58 4.80 -31.51
CA VAL A 289 21.62 3.42 -31.03
C VAL A 289 20.49 3.15 -30.02
N LEU A 290 19.39 2.57 -30.49
CA LEU A 290 18.30 2.01 -29.69
C LEU A 290 18.71 0.68 -29.02
N THR A 291 19.86 0.61 -28.35
CA THR A 291 20.39 -0.65 -27.78
C THR A 291 19.91 -0.97 -26.36
N ASP A 292 19.41 0.01 -25.60
CA ASP A 292 18.91 -0.20 -24.23
C ASP A 292 17.38 -0.25 -24.23
N GLY A 293 16.86 -1.41 -24.62
CA GLY A 293 15.44 -1.75 -24.58
C GLY A 293 15.06 -2.41 -23.25
N ARG A 294 13.87 -2.11 -22.73
CA ARG A 294 13.30 -2.74 -21.54
C ARG A 294 12.00 -3.43 -21.90
N LEU A 295 11.83 -4.64 -21.38
CA LEU A 295 10.64 -5.46 -21.58
C LEU A 295 9.95 -5.64 -20.22
N SER A 296 8.64 -5.38 -20.18
CA SER A 296 7.79 -5.69 -19.04
C SER A 296 6.66 -6.58 -19.53
N VAL A 297 6.59 -7.78 -18.96
CA VAL A 297 5.58 -8.78 -19.32
C VAL A 297 4.72 -9.03 -18.11
N PHE A 298 3.42 -8.82 -18.30
CA PHE A 298 2.43 -9.26 -17.35
C PHE A 298 1.59 -10.33 -18.04
N LEU A 299 1.89 -11.59 -17.75
CA LEU A 299 1.15 -12.75 -18.23
C LEU A 299 0.75 -13.60 -17.02
N PRO A 300 -0.44 -14.20 -17.02
CA PRO A 300 -0.79 -15.18 -16.02
C PRO A 300 0.12 -16.41 -16.21
N LEU A 301 0.93 -16.69 -15.20
CA LEU A 301 1.77 -17.89 -15.09
C LEU A 301 0.93 -19.11 -14.69
#